data_AF-A0AA37JH11-F1
#
_entry.id   AF-A0AA37JH11-F1
#
_cell.length_a   1.000
_cell.length_b   1.000
_cell.length_c   1.000
_cell.angle_alpha   90.00
_cell.angle_beta   90.00
_cell.angle_gamma   90.00
#
_symmetry.space_group_name_H-M   'P 1'
#
loop_
_entity.id
_entity.type
_entity.pdbx_description
1 polymer ?
#
loop_
_entity_poly.entity_id
_entity_poly.type
_entity_poly.pdbx_seq_one_letter_code
_entity_poly.pdbx_strand_id
1 'polypeptide(L)' 'MTIQQLKYIIKIVECGSITEAARQLFISQPSLSAALKELESEFGIELFYRTAKGISLTADGTEFLSYARQIIEQTQLLE' A
#
# COMPACT_ATOMS: atom_id res chain seq x y z
N MET A 1 11.12 2.07 -4.98
CA MET A 1 9.67 2.29 -5.08
C MET A 1 9.21 2.12 -6.53
N THR A 2 8.04 1.52 -6.76
CA THR A 2 7.43 1.35 -8.09
C THR A 2 5.97 1.83 -8.09
N ILE A 3 5.43 2.20 -9.27
CA ILE A 3 4.00 2.53 -9.43
C ILE A 3 3.10 1.37 -8.97
N GLN A 4 3.52 0.13 -9.20
CA GLN A 4 2.77 -1.05 -8.76
C GLN A 4 2.69 -1.14 -7.22
N GLN A 5 3.79 -0.84 -6.51
CA GLN A 5 3.78 -0.75 -5.05
C GLN A 5 2.81 0.32 -4.55
N LEU A 6 2.72 1.48 -5.20
CA LEU A 6 1.74 2.52 -4.83
C LEU A 6 0.29 2.02 -4.99
N LYS A 7 -0.02 1.35 -6.12
CA LYS A 7 -1.33 0.71 -6.35
C LYS A 7 -1.65 -0.32 -5.25
N TYR A 8 -0.64 -1.08 -4.81
CA TYR A 8 -0.78 -2.03 -3.70
C TYR A 8 -1.13 -1.35 -2.37
N ILE A 9 -0.40 -0.30 -1.98
CA ILE A 9 -0.69 0.44 -0.73
C ILE A 9 -2.10 1.01 -0.74
N ILE A 10 -2.51 1.64 -1.84
CA ILE A 10 -3.87 2.18 -1.99
C ILE A 10 -4.90 1.06 -1.84
N LYS A 11 -4.67 -0.10 -2.48
CA LYS A 11 -5.61 -1.22 -2.42
C LYS A 11 -5.72 -1.84 -1.04
N ILE A 12 -4.61 -1.91 -0.32
CA ILE A 12 -4.55 -2.35 1.08
C ILE A 12 -5.45 -1.48 1.95
N VAL A 13 -5.38 -0.15 1.80
CA VAL A 13 -6.24 0.81 2.53
C VAL A 13 -7.71 0.63 2.18
N GLU A 14 -8.04 0.51 0.89
CA GLU A 14 -9.43 0.29 0.44
C GLU A 14 -10.05 -0.98 1.03
N CYS A 15 -9.26 -2.04 1.16
CA CYS A 15 -9.75 -3.32 1.68
C CYS A 15 -9.74 -3.41 3.21
N GLY A 16 -8.96 -2.56 3.89
CA GLY A 16 -8.70 -2.69 5.34
C GLY A 16 -8.06 -4.02 5.73
N SER A 17 -7.48 -4.75 4.77
CA SER A 17 -6.90 -6.08 4.95
C SER A 17 -5.92 -6.39 3.83
N ILE A 18 -4.70 -6.82 4.21
CA ILE A 18 -3.68 -7.27 3.25
C ILE A 18 -4.14 -8.54 2.53
N THR A 19 -4.84 -9.44 3.22
CA THR A 19 -5.33 -10.69 2.63
C THR A 19 -6.40 -10.41 1.57
N GLU A 20 -7.38 -9.55 1.87
CA GLU A 20 -8.42 -9.20 0.90
C GLU A 20 -7.85 -8.37 -0.26
N ALA A 21 -6.90 -7.48 0.00
CA ALA A 21 -6.22 -6.74 -1.05
C ALA A 21 -5.47 -7.68 -2.01
N ALA A 22 -4.71 -8.65 -1.49
CA ALA A 22 -4.02 -9.64 -2.31
C ALA A 22 -4.98 -10.45 -3.18
N ARG A 23 -6.13 -10.85 -2.60
CA ARG A 23 -7.20 -11.54 -3.32
C ARG A 23 -7.76 -10.69 -4.46
N GLN A 24 -8.06 -9.42 -4.22
CA GLN A 24 -8.59 -8.50 -5.25
C GLN A 24 -7.54 -8.12 -6.31
N LEU A 25 -6.25 -8.17 -5.95
CA LEU A 25 -5.14 -7.92 -6.87
C LEU A 25 -4.71 -9.17 -7.65
N PHE A 26 -5.33 -10.32 -7.41
CA PHE A 26 -4.97 -11.62 -8.00
C PHE A 26 -3.50 -12.00 -7.80
N ILE A 27 -2.96 -11.71 -6.60
CA ILE A 27 -1.59 -12.09 -6.21
C ILE A 27 -1.57 -12.82 -4.86
N SER A 28 -0.43 -13.40 -4.52
CA SER A 28 -0.25 -14.02 -3.21
C SER A 28 -0.13 -12.96 -2.09
N GLN A 29 -0.71 -13.25 -0.93
CA GLN A 29 -0.57 -12.41 0.27
C GLN A 29 0.90 -12.22 0.70
N PRO A 30 1.78 -13.24 0.63
CA PRO A 30 3.21 -13.06 0.87
C PRO A 30 3.87 -12.07 -0.09
N SER A 31 3.53 -12.12 -1.39
CA SER A 31 4.05 -11.17 -2.38
C SER A 31 3.65 -9.73 -2.06
N LEU A 32 2.39 -9.50 -1.69
CA LEU A 32 1.90 -8.18 -1.30
C LEU A 32 2.57 -7.67 -0.01
N SER A 33 2.77 -8.56 0.98
CA SER A 33 3.47 -8.21 2.22
C SER A 33 4.95 -7.91 1.99
N ALA A 34 5.61 -8.62 1.08
CA ALA A 34 6.99 -8.36 0.72
C ALA A 34 7.14 -6.99 0.04
N ALA A 35 6.25 -6.65 -0.90
CA ALA A 35 6.23 -5.35 -1.57
C ALA A 35 5.98 -4.19 -0.59
N LEU A 36 5.09 -4.37 0.39
CA LEU A 36 4.88 -3.42 1.47
C LEU A 36 6.15 -3.25 2.32
N LYS A 37 6.75 -4.35 2.77
CA LYS A 37 7.93 -4.33 3.64
C LYS A 37 9.14 -3.70 2.95
N GLU A 38 9.33 -3.98 1.67
CA GLU A 38 10.39 -3.39 0.85
C GLU A 38 10.23 -1.87 0.79
N LEU A 39 9.00 -1.38 0.58
CA LEU A 39 8.69 0.04 0.55
C LEU A 39 8.91 0.71 1.92
N GLU A 40 8.40 0.10 3.00
CA GLU A 40 8.64 0.56 4.37
C GLU A 40 10.14 0.64 4.70
N SER A 41 10.91 -0.36 4.26
CA SER A 41 12.36 -0.41 4.48
C SER A 41 13.13 0.63 3.67
N GLU A 42 12.70 0.89 2.43
CA GLU A 42 13.32 1.88 1.54
C GLU A 42 13.18 3.30 2.10
N PHE A 43 12.01 3.63 2.66
CA PHE A 43 11.73 4.95 3.22
C PHE A 43 12.05 5.06 4.72
N GLY A 44 12.31 3.94 5.40
CA GLY A 44 12.57 3.92 6.85
C GLY A 44 11.34 4.29 7.68
N ILE A 45 10.14 3.97 7.21
CA ILE A 45 8.86 4.30 7.85
C ILE A 45 7.99 3.05 7.99
N GLU A 46 7.03 3.07 8.92
CA GLU A 46 5.93 2.10 8.94
C GLU A 46 4.69 2.74 8.32
N LEU A 47 4.06 2.10 7.34
CA LEU A 47 2.87 2.62 6.68
C LEU A 47 1.59 2.18 7.39
N PHE A 48 1.61 1.01 8.05
CA PHE A 48 0.44 0.44 8.69
C PHE A 48 0.72 -0.11 10.09
N TYR A 49 -0.20 0.16 11.02
CA TYR A 49 -0.35 -0.63 12.23
C TYR A 49 -1.08 -1.93 11.92
N ARG A 50 -0.52 -3.05 12.35
CA ARG A 50 -1.19 -4.36 12.34
C ARG A 50 -1.85 -4.60 13.68
N THR A 51 -3.17 -4.66 13.70
CA THR A 51 -3.97 -4.86 14.91
C THR A 51 -4.77 -6.15 14.81
N ALA A 52 -5.30 -6.62 15.94
CA ALA A 52 -6.23 -7.76 15.96
C ALA A 52 -7.52 -7.49 15.15
N LYS A 53 -7.85 -6.23 14.86
CA LYS A 53 -9.04 -5.82 14.09
C LYS A 53 -8.77 -5.63 12.60
N GLY A 54 -7.54 -5.82 12.15
CA GLY A 54 -7.10 -5.54 10.78
C GLY A 54 -5.97 -4.53 10.75
N ILE A 55 -5.92 -3.73 9.69
CA ILE A 55 -4.85 -2.75 9.47
C ILE A 55 -5.39 -1.31 9.57
N SER A 56 -4.55 -0.41 10.05
CA SER A 56 -4.83 1.03 10.03
C SER A 56 -3.57 1.80 9.66
N LEU A 57 -3.70 3.00 9.11
CA LEU A 57 -2.56 3.83 8.73
C LEU A 57 -1.84 4.38 9.97
N THR A 58 -0.52 4.52 9.84
CA THR A 58 0.28 5.38 10.73
C THR A 58 0.15 6.85 10.30
N ALA A 59 0.80 7.76 11.04
CA ALA A 59 0.94 9.16 10.61
C ALA A 59 1.70 9.25 9.28
N ASP A 60 2.87 8.62 9.20
CA ASP A 60 3.69 8.55 7.97
C ASP A 60 2.94 7.87 6.83
N GLY A 61 2.17 6.82 7.13
CA GLY A 61 1.32 6.11 6.16
C GLY A 61 0.22 6.99 5.59
N THR A 62 -0.36 7.87 6.41
CA THR A 62 -1.39 8.82 5.98
C THR A 62 -0.80 9.86 5.02
N GLU A 63 0.36 10.41 5.38
CA GLU A 63 1.10 11.36 4.53
C GLU A 63 1.54 10.69 3.22
N PHE A 64 2.17 9.52 3.30
CA PHE A 64 2.59 8.73 2.15
C PHE A 64 1.42 8.44 1.20
N LEU A 65 0.26 8.04 1.73
CA LEU A 65 -0.92 7.72 0.92
C LEU A 65 -1.41 8.93 0.12
N SER A 66 -1.32 10.13 0.69
CA SER A 66 -1.71 11.37 0.01
C SER A 66 -0.88 11.60 -1.26
N TYR A 67 0.45 11.43 -1.16
CA TYR A 67 1.37 11.53 -2.28
C TYR A 67 1.18 10.38 -3.28
N ALA A 68 0.99 9.15 -2.78
CA ALA A 68 0.76 7.97 -3.62
C ALA A 68 -0.47 8.16 -4.53
N ARG A 69 -1.57 8.69 -4.00
CA ARG A 69 -2.79 8.96 -4.78
C ARG A 69 -2.55 9.99 -5.89
N GLN A 70 -1.84 11.08 -5.58
CA GLN A 70 -1.49 12.09 -6.59
C GLN A 70 -0.63 11.52 -7.71
N ILE A 71 0.38 10.71 -7.39
CA ILE A 71 1.26 10.07 -8.39
C ILE A 71 0.45 9.13 -9.30
N ILE A 72 -0.45 8.32 -8.72
CA ILE A 72 -1.30 7.42 -9.50
C ILE A 72 -2.24 8.17 -10.43
N GLU A 73 -2.87 9.24 -9.95
CA GLU A 73 -3.72 10.10 -10.77
C GLU A 73 -2.95 10.69 -11.96
N GLN A 74 -1.75 11.24 -11.72
CA GLN A 74 -0.91 11.77 -12.80
C GLN A 74 -0.48 10.68 -13.79
N THR A 75 -0.19 9.47 -13.31
CA THR A 75 0.18 8.34 -14.18
C THR A 75 -0.97 7.94 -15.09
N GLN A 76 -2.21 7.96 -14.61
CA GLN A 76 -3.40 7.64 -15.40
C GLN A 76 -3.68 8.66 -16.52
N LEU A 77 -3.19 9.90 -16.40
CA LEU A 77 -3.32 10.91 -17.46
C LEU A 77 -2.34 10.72 -18.61
N LEU A 78 -1.30 9.88 -18.42
CA LEU A 78 -0.28 9.58 -19.43
C LEU A 78 -0.60 8.32 -20.24
N GLU A 79 -1.57 7.51 -19.78
CA GLU A 79 -2.12 6.35 -20.47
C GLU A 79 -3.24 6.78 -21.45
#